data_AF-A0A7K8ZGD9-F1
#
_entry.id   AF-A0A7K8ZGD9-F1
#
_cell.length_a   1.000
_cell.length_b   1.000
_cell.length_c   1.000
_cell.angle_alpha   90.00
_cell.angle_beta   90.00
_cell.angle_gamma   90.00
#
_symmetry.space_group_name_H-M   'P 1'
#
loop_
_entity.id
_entity.type
_entity.pdbx_description
1 polymer ?
#
loop_
_entity_poly.entity_id
_entity_poly.type
_entity_poly.pdbx_seq_one_letter_code
_entity_poly.pdbx_strand_id
1 'polypeptide(L)' 'TLLSGGCGAMYEVHVESEEFREKRTVQQHQMVNQALSEEIKHMHGLRIFTSTPK' A
#
# COMPACT_ATOMS: atom_id res chain seq x y z
N THR A 1 23.14 -20.05 -16.54
CA THR A 1 23.40 -19.61 -15.16
C THR A 1 22.31 -18.62 -14.79
N LEU A 2 21.14 -19.15 -14.38
CA LEU A 2 20.58 -19.11 -13.02
C LEU A 2 20.27 -17.70 -12.47
N LEU A 3 18.97 -17.51 -12.19
CA LEU A 3 18.30 -16.54 -11.29
C LEU A 3 18.21 -15.09 -11.76
N SER A 4 17.22 -14.86 -12.64
CA SER A 4 16.64 -13.55 -12.92
C SER A 4 16.24 -12.82 -11.63
N GLY A 5 16.98 -11.76 -11.31
CA GLY A 5 16.44 -10.50 -10.81
C GLY A 5 15.52 -10.54 -9.60
N GLY A 6 16.06 -10.84 -8.42
CA GLY A 6 15.44 -10.45 -7.15
C GLY A 6 15.59 -8.95 -6.86
N CYS A 7 15.14 -8.08 -7.77
CA CYS A 7 15.00 -6.66 -7.46
C CYS A 7 13.53 -6.42 -7.18
N GLY A 8 13.13 -6.63 -5.92
CA GLY A 8 11.78 -6.34 -5.48
C GLY A 8 11.53 -4.84 -5.65
N ALA A 9 10.83 -4.47 -6.72
CA ALA A 9 10.37 -3.10 -6.91
C ALA A 9 9.53 -2.72 -5.68
N MET A 10 10.00 -1.73 -4.92
CA MET A 10 9.23 -1.13 -3.85
C MET A 10 8.26 -0.15 -4.51
N TYR A 11 6.97 -0.40 -4.33
CA TYR A 11 5.92 0.47 -4.82
C TYR A 11 5.42 1.35 -3.70
N GLU A 12 5.29 2.65 -3.98
CA GLU A 12 4.76 3.62 -3.04
C GLU A 12 3.34 4.00 -3.47
N VAL A 13 2.39 3.79 -2.57
CA VAL A 13 0.98 4.10 -2.82
C VAL A 13 0.56 5.22 -1.89
N HIS A 14 0.12 6.32 -2.50
CA HIS A 14 -0.41 7.49 -1.82
C HIS A 14 -1.93 7.46 -1.94
N VAL A 15 -2.61 7.34 -0.81
CA VAL A 15 -4.07 7.30 -0.76
C VAL A 15 -4.55 8.51 0.02
N GLU A 16 -5.33 9.35 -0.64
CA GLU A 16 -6.02 10.48 -0.02
C GLU A 16 -7.52 10.19 0.00
N SER A 17 -8.13 10.23 1.19
CA SER A 17 -9.58 10.01 1.34
C SER A 17 -10.13 10.70 2.59
N GLU A 18 -11.36 11.21 2.50
CA GLU A 18 -12.09 11.78 3.63
C GLU A 18 -12.44 10.72 4.68
N GLU A 19 -12.60 9.44 4.28
CA GLU A 19 -12.89 8.33 5.20
C GLU A 19 -11.79 8.11 6.25
N PHE A 20 -10.58 8.60 5.98
CA PHE A 20 -9.46 8.49 6.90
C PHE A 20 -9.55 9.46 8.08
N ARG A 21 -10.41 10.48 8.01
CA ARG A 21 -10.53 11.55 9.01
C ARG A 21 -10.94 11.05 10.39
N GLU A 22 -11.73 9.99 10.45
CA GLU A 22 -12.22 9.38 11.69
C GLU A 22 -11.54 8.04 12.00
N LYS A 23 -10.52 7.65 11.23
CA LYS A 23 -9.83 6.36 11.36
C LYS A 23 -8.41 6.56 11.88
N ARG A 24 -7.96 5.61 12.71
CA ARG A 24 -6.54 5.55 13.13
C ARG A 24 -5.66 5.10 11.96
N THR A 25 -4.40 5.52 11.93
CA THR A 25 -3.42 5.15 10.89
C THR A 25 -3.39 3.64 10.60
N VAL A 26 -3.44 2.79 11.64
CA VAL A 26 -3.49 1.32 11.45
C VAL A 26 -4.74 0.87 10.69
N GLN A 27 -5.92 1.45 10.97
CA GLN A 27 -7.15 1.14 10.25
C GLN A 27 -7.09 1.64 8.80
N GLN A 28 -6.53 2.83 8.57
CA GLN A 28 -6.34 3.37 7.23
C GLN A 28 -5.45 2.43 6.40
N HIS A 29 -4.32 2.00 6.95
CA HIS A 29 -3.43 1.03 6.31
C HIS A 29 -4.11 -0.32 6.07
N GLN A 30 -4.94 -0.81 6.99
CA GLN A 30 -5.72 -2.03 6.81
C GLN A 30 -6.71 -1.91 5.65
N MET A 31 -7.44 -0.80 5.55
CA MET A 31 -8.38 -0.55 4.45
C MET A 31 -7.65 -0.53 3.11
N VAL A 32 -6.51 0.15 3.03
CA VAL A 32 -5.69 0.20 1.81
C VAL A 32 -5.11 -1.17 1.48
N ASN A 33 -4.59 -1.91 2.47
CA ASN A 33 -4.10 -3.28 2.26
C ASN A 33 -5.19 -4.23 1.80
N GLN A 34 -6.43 -4.07 2.29
CA GLN A 34 -7.56 -4.89 1.83
C GLN A 34 -7.92 -4.57 0.39
N ALA A 35 -7.98 -3.29 0.02
CA ALA A 35 -8.26 -2.86 -1.36
C ALA A 35 -7.16 -3.30 -2.34
N LEU A 36 -5.90 -3.30 -1.90
CA LEU A 36 -4.75 -3.69 -2.72
C LEU A 36 -4.32 -5.14 -2.52
N SER A 37 -5.04 -5.94 -1.73
CA SER A 37 -4.63 -7.30 -1.33
C SER A 37 -4.39 -8.21 -2.54
N GLU A 38 -5.13 -7.99 -3.62
CA GLU A 38 -4.97 -8.75 -4.87
C GLU A 38 -3.71 -8.34 -5.64
N GLU A 39 -3.42 -7.05 -5.73
CA GLU A 39 -2.20 -6.53 -6.38
C GLU A 39 -0.94 -6.83 -5.56
N ILE A 40 -1.00 -6.70 -4.24
CA ILE A 40 0.13 -6.94 -3.32
C ILE A 40 0.66 -8.37 -3.44
N LYS A 41 -0.18 -9.37 -3.79
CA LYS A 41 0.26 -10.76 -3.99
C LYS A 41 1.31 -10.90 -5.09
N HIS A 42 1.31 -10.00 -6.06
CA HIS A 42 2.24 -9.97 -7.17
C HIS A 42 3.41 -8.99 -6.94
N MET A 43 3.36 -8.18 -5.88
CA MET A 43 4.34 -7.14 -5.56
C MET A 43 5.27 -7.60 -4.42
N HIS A 44 6.58 -7.33 -4.54
CA HIS A 44 7.56 -7.72 -3.50
C HIS A 44 7.57 -6.81 -2.28
N GLY A 45 7.28 -5.52 -2.45
CA GLY A 45 7.26 -4.55 -1.37
C GLY A 45 6.34 -3.38 -1.69
N LEU A 46 5.47 -3.03 -0.75
CA LEU A 46 4.53 -1.91 -0.87
C LEU A 46 4.70 -1.00 0.35
N ARG A 47 4.76 0.30 0.12
CA ARG A 47 4.74 1.33 1.15
C ARG A 47 3.48 2.18 0.97
N ILE A 48 2.63 2.19 2.00
CA ILE A 48 1.37 2.92 1.98
C ILE A 48 1.56 4.24 2.73
N PHE A 49 1.13 5.32 2.08
CA PHE A 49 0.99 6.64 2.67
C PHE A 49 -0.48 7.04 2.62
N THR A 50 -1.09 7.25 3.77
CA THR A 50 -2.46 7.74 3.87
C THR A 50 -2.48 9.20 4.29
N SER A 51 -3.35 9.99 3.68
CA SER A 51 -3.59 11.39 4.04
C SER A 51 -5.06 11.74 3.92
N THR A 52 -5.50 12.70 4.72
CA THR A 52 -6.85 13.25 4.61
C THR A 52 -6.79 14.54 3.81
N PRO A 53 -7.66 14.71 2.79
CA PRO A 53 -7.77 15.98 2.10
C PRO A 53 -8.16 17.09 3.10
N LYS A 54 -7.62 18.29 2.93
CA LYS A 54 -7.87 19.45 3.82
C LYS A 54 -9.21 20.09 3.54
#